data_AF-A0A351IZQ9-F1
#
_entry.id   AF-A0A351IZQ9-F1
#
_cell.length_a   1.000
_cell.length_b   1.000
_cell.length_c   1.000
_cell.angle_alpha   90.00
_cell.angle_beta   90.00
_cell.angle_gamma   90.00
#
_symmetry.space_group_name_H-M   'P 1'
#
loop_
_entity.id
_entity.type
_entity.pdbx_description
1 polymer ?
#
loop_
_entity_poly.entity_id
_entity_poly.type
_entity_poly.pdbx_seq_one_letter_code
_entity_poly.pdbx_strand_id
1 'polypeptide(L)'
;MDNPEELLQIARYHTKGEVRREAVKKINQPKHLMQIMQTNSDDTVRAAAVKKLTDPDLLFRIAREETVPEVYREALEILEEQTKIAVVFQENILQPKGKIALRRLKDLAQIYGIEEEILPVLAKGMEKSELVMMVMDVMESSGLAWWAYCWEVTVEALYEISKRRQSREETKSVESAIQTIYRYREDLRPAIESYAWFAHHRLDDRDEYVILPMRFDYPEKKK
;
A
#
# COMPACT_ATOMS: atom_id res chain seq x y z
N MET A 1 -12.74 -41.54 -3.22
CA MET A 1 -12.73 -40.16 -3.74
C MET A 1 -13.82 -39.42 -2.99
N ASP A 2 -13.47 -38.39 -2.24
CA ASP A 2 -14.44 -37.64 -1.43
C ASP A 2 -15.43 -36.91 -2.36
N ASN A 3 -16.73 -37.04 -2.09
CA ASN A 3 -17.78 -36.40 -2.87
C ASN A 3 -17.71 -34.86 -2.69
N PRO A 4 -17.65 -34.05 -3.77
CA PRO A 4 -17.54 -32.59 -3.67
C PRO A 4 -18.65 -31.92 -2.85
N GLU A 5 -19.87 -32.49 -2.86
CA GLU A 5 -20.98 -31.97 -2.08
C GLU A 5 -20.82 -32.31 -0.59
N GLU A 6 -20.38 -33.51 -0.25
CA GLU A 6 -20.09 -33.89 1.15
C GLU A 6 -18.98 -33.02 1.75
N LEU A 7 -17.91 -32.75 0.98
CA LEU A 7 -16.87 -31.83 1.41
C LEU A 7 -17.41 -30.42 1.66
N LEU A 8 -18.30 -29.93 0.80
CA LEU A 8 -18.95 -28.63 0.99
C LEU A 8 -19.79 -28.61 2.28
N GLN A 9 -20.58 -29.65 2.54
CA GLN A 9 -21.38 -29.76 3.77
C GLN A 9 -20.48 -29.77 5.01
N ILE A 10 -19.39 -30.54 4.99
CA ILE A 10 -18.41 -30.57 6.09
C ILE A 10 -17.78 -29.18 6.28
N ALA A 11 -17.33 -28.55 5.19
CA ALA A 11 -16.69 -27.24 5.22
C ALA A 11 -17.61 -26.12 5.73
N ARG A 12 -18.93 -26.26 5.59
CA ARG A 12 -19.93 -25.27 6.04
C ARG A 12 -20.39 -25.49 7.46
N TYR A 13 -20.59 -26.73 7.87
CA TYR A 13 -21.41 -27.03 9.06
C TYR A 13 -20.73 -27.89 10.12
N HIS A 14 -19.57 -28.48 9.83
CA HIS A 14 -18.89 -29.27 10.86
C HIS A 14 -18.59 -28.40 12.09
N THR A 15 -18.80 -28.93 13.30
CA THR A 15 -18.72 -28.15 14.55
C THR A 15 -17.32 -27.62 14.83
N LYS A 16 -16.29 -28.41 14.52
CA LYS A 16 -14.87 -28.04 14.66
C LYS A 16 -14.35 -27.28 13.44
N GLY A 17 -13.81 -26.08 13.66
CA GLY A 17 -13.23 -25.23 12.61
C GLY A 17 -12.04 -25.86 11.88
N GLU A 18 -11.20 -26.62 12.58
CA GLU A 18 -10.08 -27.35 11.96
C GLU A 18 -10.55 -28.33 10.90
N VAL A 19 -11.59 -29.11 11.20
CA VAL A 19 -12.19 -30.06 10.23
C VAL A 19 -12.81 -29.31 9.06
N ARG A 20 -13.45 -28.15 9.30
CA ARG A 20 -13.94 -27.30 8.21
C ARG A 20 -12.79 -26.86 7.30
N ARG A 21 -11.68 -26.36 7.85
CA ARG A 21 -10.50 -25.97 7.05
C ARG A 21 -9.90 -27.15 6.27
N GLU A 22 -9.79 -28.34 6.87
CA GLU A 22 -9.28 -29.52 6.15
C GLU A 22 -10.20 -29.93 4.99
N ALA A 23 -11.52 -29.76 5.14
CA ALA A 23 -12.45 -29.96 4.03
C ALA A 23 -12.23 -28.90 2.93
N VAL A 24 -12.05 -27.62 3.27
CA VAL A 24 -11.73 -26.55 2.30
C VAL A 24 -10.50 -26.89 1.47
N LYS A 25 -9.43 -27.42 2.10
CA LYS A 25 -8.20 -27.80 1.38
C LYS A 25 -8.44 -28.82 0.26
N LYS A 26 -9.47 -29.65 0.37
CA LYS A 26 -9.84 -30.65 -0.64
C LYS A 26 -10.80 -30.14 -1.72
N ILE A 27 -11.44 -28.99 -1.52
CA ILE A 27 -12.38 -28.39 -2.46
C ILE A 27 -11.63 -27.56 -3.51
N ASN A 28 -11.93 -27.77 -4.78
CA ASN A 28 -11.31 -27.03 -5.90
C ASN A 28 -12.34 -26.25 -6.74
N GLN A 29 -13.64 -26.44 -6.51
CA GLN A 29 -14.68 -25.76 -7.27
C GLN A 29 -14.80 -24.31 -6.78
N PRO A 30 -14.53 -23.28 -7.61
CA PRO A 30 -14.59 -21.88 -7.18
C PRO A 30 -15.95 -21.48 -6.61
N LYS A 31 -17.05 -22.05 -7.13
CA LYS A 31 -18.40 -21.83 -6.61
C LYS A 31 -18.54 -22.29 -5.15
N HIS A 32 -17.99 -23.44 -4.80
CA HIS A 32 -18.02 -23.96 -3.43
C HIS A 32 -17.14 -23.11 -2.50
N LEU A 33 -15.94 -22.71 -2.97
CA LEU A 33 -15.05 -21.83 -2.20
C LEU A 33 -15.70 -20.48 -1.91
N MET A 34 -16.37 -19.87 -2.89
CA MET A 34 -17.14 -18.63 -2.68
C MET A 34 -18.28 -18.81 -1.69
N GLN A 35 -19.02 -19.92 -1.77
CA GLN A 35 -20.09 -20.20 -0.82
C GLN A 35 -19.56 -20.37 0.61
N ILE A 36 -18.40 -21.02 0.77
CA ILE A 36 -17.73 -21.16 2.06
C ILE A 36 -17.31 -19.79 2.58
N MET A 37 -16.67 -18.96 1.76
CA MET A 37 -16.25 -17.61 2.11
C MET A 37 -17.42 -16.73 2.59
N GLN A 38 -18.60 -16.86 1.96
CA GLN A 38 -19.79 -16.07 2.27
C GLN A 38 -20.60 -16.59 3.47
N THR A 39 -20.55 -17.89 3.77
CA THR A 39 -21.46 -18.50 4.76
C THR A 39 -20.79 -19.00 6.05
N ASN A 40 -19.46 -19.19 6.06
CA ASN A 40 -18.76 -19.55 7.29
C ASN A 40 -18.65 -18.36 8.23
N SER A 41 -18.87 -18.59 9.52
CA SER A 41 -18.60 -17.59 10.58
C SER A 41 -17.14 -17.57 11.05
N ASP A 42 -16.35 -18.55 10.64
CA ASP A 42 -14.96 -18.71 11.03
C ASP A 42 -14.03 -18.09 9.98
N ASP A 43 -13.42 -16.97 10.35
CA ASP A 43 -12.54 -16.20 9.47
C ASP A 43 -11.35 -16.99 8.95
N THR A 44 -10.85 -17.97 9.72
CA THR A 44 -9.73 -18.83 9.26
C THR A 44 -10.17 -19.79 8.16
N VAL A 45 -11.43 -20.25 8.21
CA VAL A 45 -12.04 -21.09 7.16
C VAL A 45 -12.33 -20.25 5.93
N ARG A 46 -12.82 -19.02 6.11
CA ARG A 46 -13.04 -18.07 5.00
C ARG A 46 -11.74 -17.73 4.28
N ALA A 47 -10.68 -17.39 5.03
CA ALA A 47 -9.35 -17.13 4.50
C ALA A 47 -8.78 -18.35 3.74
N ALA A 48 -8.95 -19.56 4.28
CA ALA A 48 -8.53 -20.79 3.60
C ALA A 48 -9.28 -21.01 2.27
N ALA A 49 -10.53 -20.56 2.14
CA ALA A 49 -11.26 -20.62 0.88
C ALA A 49 -10.73 -19.61 -0.14
N VAL A 50 -10.39 -18.39 0.31
CA VAL A 50 -9.78 -17.34 -0.54
C VAL A 50 -8.43 -17.80 -1.09
N LYS A 51 -7.59 -18.47 -0.29
CA LYS A 51 -6.30 -19.07 -0.72
C LYS A 51 -6.36 -19.95 -1.96
N LYS A 52 -7.55 -20.49 -2.26
CA LYS A 52 -7.75 -21.42 -3.37
C LYS A 52 -8.40 -20.77 -4.58
N LEU A 53 -8.77 -19.50 -4.50
CA LEU A 53 -9.31 -18.74 -5.61
C LEU A 53 -8.18 -18.29 -6.53
N THR A 54 -8.42 -18.37 -7.83
CA THR A 54 -7.47 -17.97 -8.88
C THR A 54 -8.03 -16.92 -9.82
N ASP A 55 -9.31 -16.60 -9.69
CA ASP A 55 -9.99 -15.60 -10.52
C ASP A 55 -9.64 -14.18 -9.99
N PRO A 56 -8.93 -13.37 -10.77
CA PRO A 56 -8.49 -12.05 -10.32
C PRO A 56 -9.64 -11.07 -10.04
N ASP A 57 -10.78 -11.19 -10.73
CA ASP A 57 -11.95 -10.34 -10.49
C ASP A 57 -12.63 -10.70 -9.18
N LEU A 58 -12.70 -12.00 -8.85
CA LEU A 58 -13.19 -12.44 -7.54
C LEU A 58 -12.26 -12.00 -6.42
N LEU A 59 -10.95 -12.17 -6.58
CA LEU A 59 -9.95 -11.74 -5.60
C LEU A 59 -10.01 -10.23 -5.38
N PHE A 60 -10.10 -9.43 -6.43
CA PHE A 60 -10.28 -7.98 -6.31
C PHE A 60 -11.55 -7.60 -5.58
N ARG A 61 -12.69 -8.23 -5.91
CA ARG A 61 -13.95 -7.96 -5.20
C ARG A 61 -13.82 -8.27 -3.71
N ILE A 62 -13.20 -9.40 -3.35
CA ILE A 62 -12.96 -9.76 -1.95
C ILE A 62 -12.04 -8.74 -1.28
N ALA A 63 -10.90 -8.43 -1.88
CA ALA A 63 -9.96 -7.45 -1.35
C ALA A 63 -10.62 -6.09 -1.10
N ARG A 64 -11.50 -5.66 -2.01
CA ARG A 64 -12.21 -4.38 -1.95
C ARG A 64 -13.32 -4.36 -0.91
N GLU A 65 -14.22 -5.35 -0.91
CA GLU A 65 -15.48 -5.32 -0.16
C GLU A 65 -15.39 -5.96 1.23
N GLU A 66 -14.46 -6.89 1.45
CA GLU A 66 -14.39 -7.66 2.70
C GLU A 66 -13.89 -6.80 3.87
N THR A 67 -14.42 -7.02 5.07
CA THR A 67 -14.07 -6.22 6.26
C THR A 67 -13.10 -6.92 7.19
N VAL A 68 -13.04 -8.25 7.15
CA VAL A 68 -12.16 -9.03 8.01
C VAL A 68 -10.70 -8.97 7.54
N PRO A 69 -9.76 -8.52 8.40
CA PRO A 69 -8.35 -8.37 8.05
C PRO A 69 -7.66 -9.58 7.46
N GLU A 70 -7.94 -10.75 8.01
CA GLU A 70 -7.34 -12.00 7.53
C GLU A 70 -7.80 -12.30 6.10
N VAL A 71 -9.08 -12.10 5.80
CA VAL A 71 -9.68 -12.54 4.53
C VAL A 71 -9.30 -11.62 3.38
N TYR A 72 -9.35 -10.30 3.57
CA TYR A 72 -8.93 -9.38 2.49
C TYR A 72 -7.40 -9.39 2.29
N ARG A 73 -6.61 -9.72 3.33
CA ARG A 73 -5.14 -9.86 3.18
C ARG A 73 -4.82 -11.01 2.25
N GLU A 74 -5.43 -12.17 2.44
CA GLU A 74 -5.25 -13.31 1.55
C GLU A 74 -5.62 -12.99 0.11
N ALA A 75 -6.71 -12.25 -0.10
CA ALA A 75 -7.08 -11.82 -1.44
C ALA A 75 -6.02 -10.90 -2.08
N LEU A 76 -5.46 -9.96 -1.30
CA LEU A 76 -4.41 -9.05 -1.77
C LEU A 76 -3.08 -9.77 -2.02
N GLU A 77 -2.72 -10.78 -1.20
CA GLU A 77 -1.49 -11.55 -1.38
C GLU A 77 -1.49 -12.37 -2.68
N ILE A 78 -2.66 -12.82 -3.13
CA ILE A 78 -2.80 -13.63 -4.36
C ILE A 78 -2.98 -12.74 -5.58
N LEU A 79 -3.66 -11.60 -5.45
CA LEU A 79 -3.89 -10.68 -6.56
C LEU A 79 -2.56 -10.14 -7.11
N GLU A 80 -2.39 -10.22 -8.43
CA GLU A 80 -1.19 -9.75 -9.14
C GLU A 80 -1.44 -8.47 -9.96
N GLU A 81 -2.70 -8.15 -10.25
CA GLU A 81 -3.04 -6.97 -11.06
C GLU A 81 -2.87 -5.67 -10.25
N GLN A 82 -1.78 -4.96 -10.52
CA GLN A 82 -1.39 -3.71 -9.87
C GLN A 82 -2.46 -2.63 -9.95
N THR A 83 -3.19 -2.52 -11.06
CA THR A 83 -4.27 -1.54 -11.24
C THR A 83 -5.46 -1.82 -10.30
N LYS A 84 -5.79 -3.09 -10.06
CA LYS A 84 -6.85 -3.49 -9.12
C LYS A 84 -6.42 -3.25 -7.67
N ILE A 85 -5.17 -3.58 -7.33
CA ILE A 85 -4.62 -3.31 -5.98
C ILE A 85 -4.56 -1.80 -5.72
N ALA A 86 -4.20 -1.01 -6.72
CA ALA A 86 -4.21 0.45 -6.67
C ALA A 86 -5.59 1.03 -6.31
N VAL A 87 -6.66 0.47 -6.87
CA VAL A 87 -8.04 0.87 -6.50
C VAL A 87 -8.31 0.56 -5.03
N VAL A 88 -7.96 -0.63 -4.54
CA VAL A 88 -8.13 -0.99 -3.12
C VAL A 88 -7.38 -0.01 -2.22
N PHE A 89 -6.14 0.33 -2.58
CA PHE A 89 -5.36 1.34 -1.87
C PHE A 89 -6.06 2.70 -1.86
N GLN A 90 -6.46 3.22 -3.03
CA GLN A 90 -7.08 4.55 -3.17
C GLN A 90 -8.39 4.70 -2.39
N GLU A 91 -9.20 3.64 -2.32
CA GLU A 91 -10.47 3.65 -1.57
C GLU A 91 -10.28 3.50 -0.06
N ASN A 92 -9.11 2.99 0.38
CA ASN A 92 -8.85 2.61 1.77
C ASN A 92 -7.60 3.28 2.34
N ILE A 93 -7.23 4.44 1.81
CA ILE A 93 -5.99 5.18 2.10
C ILE A 93 -5.65 5.23 3.60
N LEU A 94 -6.62 5.54 4.47
CA LEU A 94 -6.39 5.67 5.93
C LEU A 94 -6.73 4.39 6.73
N GLN A 95 -7.18 3.34 6.06
CA GLN A 95 -7.63 2.11 6.69
C GLN A 95 -6.52 1.04 6.66
N PRO A 96 -6.52 0.06 7.59
CA PRO A 96 -5.56 -1.04 7.58
C PRO A 96 -5.44 -1.76 6.23
N LYS A 97 -6.56 -1.88 5.50
CA LYS A 97 -6.61 -2.47 4.16
C LYS A 97 -5.77 -1.71 3.13
N GLY A 98 -5.79 -0.38 3.14
CA GLY A 98 -4.94 0.43 2.25
C GLY A 98 -3.46 0.22 2.52
N LYS A 99 -3.06 0.03 3.78
CA LYS A 99 -1.67 -0.29 4.15
C LYS A 99 -1.19 -1.60 3.56
N ILE A 100 -2.04 -2.63 3.61
CA ILE A 100 -1.72 -3.95 3.06
C ILE A 100 -1.67 -3.87 1.53
N ALA A 101 -2.60 -3.18 0.88
CA ALA A 101 -2.58 -2.97 -0.56
C ALA A 101 -1.31 -2.23 -1.03
N LEU A 102 -0.89 -1.19 -0.29
CA LEU A 102 0.36 -0.48 -0.58
C LEU A 102 1.59 -1.38 -0.48
N ARG A 103 1.67 -2.19 0.58
CA ARG A 103 2.77 -3.15 0.75
C ARG A 103 2.80 -4.16 -0.40
N ARG A 104 1.64 -4.68 -0.80
CA ARG A 104 1.54 -5.59 -1.94
C ARG A 104 2.00 -4.94 -3.26
N LEU A 105 1.62 -3.69 -3.52
CA LEU A 105 2.10 -2.97 -4.70
C LEU A 105 3.62 -2.87 -4.73
N LYS A 106 4.24 -2.57 -3.58
CA LYS A 106 5.70 -2.57 -3.43
C LYS A 106 6.29 -3.96 -3.72
N ASP A 107 5.74 -5.02 -3.12
CA ASP A 107 6.26 -6.38 -3.31
C ASP A 107 6.21 -6.78 -4.79
N LEU A 108 5.11 -6.49 -5.49
CA LEU A 108 4.97 -6.78 -6.91
C LEU A 108 5.92 -5.95 -7.77
N ALA A 109 6.08 -4.67 -7.44
CA ALA A 109 7.00 -3.81 -8.14
C ALA A 109 8.44 -4.31 -8.04
N GLN A 110 8.85 -4.79 -6.87
CA GLN A 110 10.16 -5.42 -6.68
C GLN A 110 10.31 -6.76 -7.41
N ILE A 111 9.25 -7.59 -7.43
CA ILE A 111 9.27 -8.90 -8.09
C ILE A 111 9.37 -8.76 -9.61
N TYR A 112 8.64 -7.81 -10.20
CA TYR A 112 8.54 -7.68 -11.65
C TYR A 112 9.40 -6.55 -12.24
N GLY A 113 10.04 -5.71 -11.42
CA GLY A 113 10.82 -4.56 -11.89
C GLY A 113 9.95 -3.49 -12.56
N ILE A 114 8.75 -3.24 -12.04
CA ILE A 114 7.74 -2.31 -12.60
C ILE A 114 7.59 -1.05 -11.75
N GLU A 115 8.67 -0.59 -11.15
CA GLU A 115 8.60 0.40 -10.08
C GLU A 115 8.19 1.79 -10.58
N GLU A 116 8.64 2.15 -11.78
CA GLU A 116 8.19 3.37 -12.47
C GLU A 116 6.69 3.35 -12.81
N GLU A 117 6.14 2.18 -13.13
CA GLU A 117 4.74 2.03 -13.57
C GLU A 117 3.75 2.30 -12.43
N ILE A 118 4.13 2.04 -11.19
CA ILE A 118 3.24 2.22 -10.04
C ILE A 118 3.37 3.60 -9.40
N LEU A 119 4.33 4.43 -9.82
CA LEU A 119 4.54 5.79 -9.28
C LEU A 119 3.30 6.67 -9.36
N PRO A 120 2.53 6.73 -10.47
CA PRO A 120 1.36 7.60 -10.55
C PRO A 120 0.28 7.23 -9.51
N VAL A 121 0.17 5.94 -9.17
CA VAL A 121 -0.76 5.47 -8.13
C VAL A 121 -0.34 5.98 -6.76
N LEU A 122 0.96 5.91 -6.47
CA LEU A 122 1.54 6.37 -5.21
C LEU A 122 1.45 7.89 -5.09
N ALA A 123 1.75 8.62 -6.17
CA ALA A 123 1.60 10.07 -6.28
C ALA A 123 0.21 10.55 -5.85
N LYS A 124 -0.82 9.89 -6.37
CA LYS A 124 -2.22 10.19 -6.03
C LYS A 124 -2.53 9.91 -4.56
N GLY A 125 -1.91 8.90 -3.96
CA GLY A 125 -1.97 8.67 -2.51
C GLY A 125 -1.29 9.79 -1.72
N MET A 126 -0.13 10.27 -2.20
CA MET A 126 0.64 11.33 -1.57
C MET A 126 -0.07 12.69 -1.53
N GLU A 127 -1.20 12.89 -2.24
CA GLU A 127 -2.10 14.03 -2.06
C GLU A 127 -2.67 14.15 -0.63
N LYS A 128 -2.57 13.11 0.20
CA LYS A 128 -2.99 13.09 1.60
C LYS A 128 -1.77 13.12 2.52
N SER A 129 -1.74 14.08 3.46
CA SER A 129 -0.61 14.29 4.37
C SER A 129 -0.24 13.10 5.23
N GLU A 130 -1.27 12.37 5.68
CA GLU A 130 -1.14 11.21 6.55
C GLU A 130 -0.48 10.02 5.84
N LEU A 131 -0.51 10.01 4.50
CA LEU A 131 0.13 8.98 3.68
C LEU A 131 1.60 9.26 3.39
N VAL A 132 2.04 10.51 3.42
CA VAL A 132 3.45 10.85 3.15
C VAL A 132 4.36 10.07 4.09
N MET A 133 4.08 10.10 5.39
CA MET A 133 4.83 9.33 6.39
C MET A 133 4.76 7.81 6.18
N MET A 134 3.61 7.30 5.74
CA MET A 134 3.38 5.88 5.58
C MET A 134 4.04 5.31 4.31
N VAL A 135 3.98 6.09 3.22
CA VAL A 135 4.71 5.82 1.98
C VAL A 135 6.21 5.89 2.26
N MET A 136 6.66 6.87 3.05
CA MET A 136 8.06 6.99 3.46
C MET A 136 8.54 5.85 4.35
N ASP A 137 7.75 5.37 5.31
CA ASP A 137 8.06 4.18 6.13
C ASP A 137 8.17 2.91 5.26
N VAL A 138 7.26 2.78 4.29
CA VAL A 138 7.31 1.68 3.30
C VAL A 138 8.54 1.79 2.38
N MET A 139 8.95 3.02 2.03
CA MET A 139 10.16 3.30 1.24
C MET A 139 11.44 3.04 2.05
N GLU A 140 11.51 3.48 3.31
CA GLU A 140 12.66 3.29 4.21
C GLU A 140 12.92 1.81 4.49
N SER A 141 11.85 1.04 4.72
CA SER A 141 11.92 -0.42 4.90
C SER A 141 12.20 -1.20 3.61
N SER A 142 12.36 -0.55 2.45
CA SER A 142 12.56 -1.23 1.16
C SER A 142 14.02 -1.37 0.72
N GLY A 143 14.93 -0.52 1.22
CA GLY A 143 16.32 -0.49 0.74
C GLY A 143 16.49 -0.18 -0.76
N LEU A 144 15.42 0.21 -1.47
CA LEU A 144 15.44 0.47 -2.91
C LEU A 144 15.78 1.93 -3.21
N ALA A 145 16.45 2.16 -4.36
CA ALA A 145 16.77 3.48 -4.90
C ALA A 145 15.56 4.26 -5.46
N TRP A 146 14.34 3.89 -5.10
CA TRP A 146 13.08 4.50 -5.56
C TRP A 146 13.00 6.00 -5.30
N TRP A 147 13.69 6.48 -4.27
CA TRP A 147 13.79 7.89 -3.96
C TRP A 147 14.38 8.71 -5.14
N ALA A 148 15.21 8.11 -6.00
CA ALA A 148 15.74 8.77 -7.20
C ALA A 148 14.67 8.97 -8.30
N TYR A 149 13.63 8.12 -8.32
CA TYR A 149 12.55 8.13 -9.30
C TYR A 149 11.29 8.85 -8.80
N CYS A 150 11.08 8.88 -7.48
CA CYS A 150 9.88 9.46 -6.88
C CYS A 150 10.05 10.92 -6.41
N TRP A 151 11.27 11.48 -6.37
CA TRP A 151 11.49 12.78 -5.72
C TRP A 151 10.76 13.93 -6.42
N GLU A 152 10.74 13.97 -7.76
CA GLU A 152 9.98 14.98 -8.53
C GLU A 152 8.49 14.84 -8.23
N VAL A 153 7.97 13.62 -8.29
CA VAL A 153 6.56 13.31 -8.02
C VAL A 153 6.16 13.62 -6.58
N THR A 154 7.04 13.34 -5.61
CA THR A 154 6.81 13.61 -4.18
C THR A 154 6.81 15.11 -3.93
N VAL A 155 7.76 15.84 -4.52
CA VAL A 155 7.84 17.31 -4.42
C VAL A 155 6.68 17.97 -5.15
N GLU A 156 6.29 17.49 -6.33
CA GLU A 156 5.14 17.99 -7.09
C GLU A 156 3.83 17.75 -6.35
N ALA A 157 3.63 16.56 -5.77
CA ALA A 157 2.44 16.28 -4.96
C ALA A 157 2.38 17.18 -3.72
N LEU A 158 3.49 17.28 -2.99
CA LEU A 158 3.66 18.17 -1.84
C LEU A 158 3.41 19.64 -2.26
N TYR A 159 3.90 20.06 -3.42
CA TYR A 159 3.71 21.39 -3.98
C TYR A 159 2.26 21.68 -4.37
N GLU A 160 1.58 20.79 -5.09
CA GLU A 160 0.17 20.93 -5.47
C GLU A 160 -0.75 20.99 -4.25
N ILE A 161 -0.45 20.22 -3.20
CA ILE A 161 -1.15 20.32 -1.90
C ILE A 161 -0.96 21.72 -1.29
N SER A 162 0.22 22.32 -1.42
CA SER A 162 0.50 23.67 -0.91
C SER A 162 -0.23 24.77 -1.68
N LYS A 163 -0.34 24.64 -3.02
CA LYS A 163 -1.06 25.56 -3.92
C LYS A 163 -2.56 25.60 -3.65
N ARG A 164 -3.19 24.44 -3.36
CA ARG A 164 -4.63 24.34 -3.09
C ARG A 164 -5.10 25.20 -1.89
N ARG A 165 -4.19 25.77 -1.09
CA ARG A 165 -4.50 26.70 0.02
C ARG A 165 -4.06 28.16 -0.22
N GLN A 166 -3.32 28.49 -1.28
CA GLN A 166 -2.83 29.86 -1.51
C GLN A 166 -2.94 30.28 -2.99
N SER A 167 -3.55 31.44 -3.21
CA SER A 167 -3.79 32.07 -4.52
C SER A 167 -2.56 32.77 -5.13
N ARG A 168 -1.34 32.31 -4.84
CA ARG A 168 -0.12 32.93 -5.37
C ARG A 168 0.80 31.89 -5.97
N GLU A 169 0.83 31.86 -7.29
CA GLU A 169 1.96 31.33 -8.05
C GLU A 169 3.20 32.16 -7.72
N GLU A 170 4.26 31.50 -7.24
CA GLU A 170 5.66 31.76 -7.59
C GLU A 170 6.56 30.91 -6.69
N THR A 171 6.73 29.64 -7.06
CA THR A 171 7.72 28.77 -6.43
C THR A 171 8.67 28.38 -7.53
N LYS A 172 9.87 28.97 -7.50
CA LYS A 172 10.83 29.01 -8.62
C LYS A 172 11.71 27.76 -8.68
N SER A 173 11.62 26.88 -7.68
CA SER A 173 12.39 25.64 -7.59
C SER A 173 11.75 24.63 -6.62
N VAL A 174 12.15 23.36 -6.77
CA VAL A 174 11.84 22.24 -5.85
C VAL A 174 12.20 22.57 -4.40
N GLU A 175 13.38 23.16 -4.18
CA GLU A 175 13.86 23.55 -2.85
C GLU A 175 12.95 24.60 -2.20
N SER A 176 12.45 25.56 -2.99
CA SER A 176 11.52 26.59 -2.50
C SER A 176 10.14 25.99 -2.15
N ALA A 177 9.68 24.99 -2.89
CA ALA A 177 8.46 24.26 -2.56
C ALA A 177 8.62 23.48 -1.23
N ILE A 178 9.71 22.75 -1.08
CA ILE A 178 10.04 22.01 0.15
C ILE A 178 10.09 22.96 1.36
N GLN A 179 10.81 24.10 1.26
CA GLN A 179 10.90 25.07 2.35
C GLN A 179 9.54 25.68 2.71
N THR A 180 8.70 25.95 1.71
CA THR A 180 7.34 26.48 1.92
C THR A 180 6.49 25.48 2.68
N ILE A 181 6.56 24.21 2.31
CA ILE A 181 5.78 23.14 2.97
C ILE A 181 6.31 22.91 4.38
N TYR A 182 7.64 22.85 4.55
CA TYR A 182 8.27 22.74 5.86
C TYR A 182 7.85 23.86 6.81
N ARG A 183 7.73 25.09 6.31
CA ARG A 183 7.31 26.26 7.08
C ARG A 183 5.85 26.18 7.52
N TYR A 184 4.95 25.78 6.62
CA TYR A 184 3.50 25.93 6.82
C TYR A 184 2.73 24.62 7.11
N ARG A 185 3.35 23.45 6.98
CA ARG A 185 2.75 22.13 7.23
C ARG A 185 3.56 21.38 8.27
N GLU A 186 3.29 21.67 9.54
CA GLU A 186 3.97 21.01 10.67
C GLU A 186 3.79 19.49 10.65
N ASP A 187 2.62 19.03 10.17
CA ASP A 187 2.26 17.63 10.00
C ASP A 187 3.10 16.91 8.93
N LEU A 188 3.73 17.65 8.02
CA LEU A 188 4.60 17.12 6.97
C LEU A 188 6.09 17.29 7.29
N ARG A 189 6.46 17.97 8.38
CA ARG A 189 7.87 18.18 8.74
C ARG A 189 8.64 16.89 8.97
N PRO A 190 8.12 15.86 9.69
CA PRO A 190 8.89 14.63 9.88
C PRO A 190 9.21 13.92 8.56
N ALA A 191 8.29 13.97 7.59
CA ALA A 191 8.52 13.46 6.24
C ALA A 191 9.61 14.26 5.51
N ILE A 192 9.54 15.59 5.56
CA ILE A 192 10.55 16.45 4.93
C ILE A 192 11.93 16.30 5.60
N GLU A 193 11.98 16.09 6.91
CA GLU A 193 13.22 15.87 7.68
C GLU A 193 13.84 14.50 7.41
N SER A 194 13.03 13.44 7.39
CA SER A 194 13.47 12.12 6.93
C SER A 194 14.03 12.23 5.50
N TYR A 195 13.31 12.89 4.60
CA TYR A 195 13.76 13.13 3.23
C TYR A 195 15.10 13.89 3.16
N ALA A 196 15.24 14.97 3.94
CA ALA A 196 16.47 15.73 4.02
C ALA A 196 17.65 14.84 4.43
N TRP A 197 17.47 14.08 5.52
CA TRP A 197 18.48 13.18 6.04
C TRP A 197 18.94 12.17 4.99
N PHE A 198 18.02 11.55 4.24
CA PHE A 198 18.37 10.63 3.16
C PHE A 198 19.00 11.32 1.93
N ALA A 199 18.51 12.50 1.53
CA ALA A 199 19.07 13.27 0.41
C ALA A 199 20.51 13.74 0.68
N HIS A 200 20.86 13.96 1.95
CA HIS A 200 22.23 14.24 2.40
C HIS A 200 23.17 13.02 2.28
N HIS A 201 22.64 11.81 2.05
CA HIS A 201 23.40 10.54 2.05
C HIS A 201 23.18 9.69 0.78
N ARG A 202 23.11 10.33 -0.39
CA ARG A 202 22.88 9.65 -1.69
C ARG A 202 24.04 8.69 -2.04
N LEU A 203 23.75 7.45 -2.45
CA LEU A 203 24.75 6.56 -3.08
C LEU A 203 24.91 6.96 -4.56
N ASP A 204 26.15 7.25 -4.98
CA ASP A 204 26.54 7.32 -6.42
C ASP A 204 26.70 5.90 -6.98
N ASP A 205 26.78 5.76 -8.31
CA ASP A 205 27.01 4.52 -9.08
C ASP A 205 28.32 3.78 -8.72
N ARG A 206 29.06 4.27 -7.72
CA ARG A 206 30.33 3.76 -7.19
C ARG A 206 30.26 3.34 -5.72
N ASP A 207 29.07 3.21 -5.14
CA ASP A 207 28.87 2.91 -3.71
C ASP A 207 29.50 3.93 -2.75
N GLU A 208 29.68 5.18 -3.19
CA GLU A 208 30.18 6.28 -2.37
C GLU A 208 29.07 7.30 -2.05
N TYR A 209 29.06 7.78 -0.80
CA TYR A 209 28.09 8.78 -0.33
C TYR A 209 28.41 10.17 -0.91
N VAL A 210 27.46 10.79 -1.62
CA VAL A 210 27.54 12.17 -2.09
C VAL A 210 26.63 13.06 -1.24
N ILE A 211 27.22 14.06 -0.59
CA ILE A 211 26.52 15.02 0.29
C ILE A 211 26.06 16.22 -0.53
N LEU A 212 24.73 16.40 -0.68
CA LEU A 212 24.14 17.63 -1.22
C LEU A 212 23.38 18.37 -0.12
N PRO A 213 23.84 19.57 0.31
CA PRO A 213 23.26 20.20 1.50
C PRO A 213 21.91 20.87 1.23
N MET A 214 20.82 20.33 1.78
CA MET A 214 19.56 21.08 1.99
C MET A 214 19.59 21.82 3.34
N ARG A 215 19.38 23.13 3.32
CA ARG A 215 19.27 23.98 4.54
C ARG A 215 17.81 24.29 4.84
N PHE A 216 17.37 23.98 6.06
CA PHE A 216 16.03 24.32 6.56
C PHE A 216 16.10 25.50 7.53
N ASP A 217 15.33 26.54 7.25
CA ASP A 217 15.07 27.60 8.23
C ASP A 217 14.01 27.11 9.22
N TYR A 218 14.48 26.61 10.36
CA TYR A 218 13.60 26.21 11.46
C TYR A 218 12.80 27.41 11.95
N PRO A 219 11.45 27.36 11.98
CA PRO A 219 10.67 28.43 12.57
C PRO A 219 11.03 28.52 14.05
N GLU A 220 11.36 29.73 14.51
CA GLU A 220 11.68 29.99 15.91
C GLU A 220 10.55 29.42 16.79
N LYS A 221 10.92 28.60 17.79
CA LYS A 221 9.97 28.12 18.79
C LYS A 221 9.32 29.35 19.41
N LYS A 222 8.05 29.59 19.13
CA LYS A 222 7.26 30.58 19.87
C LYS A 222 7.28 30.13 21.33
N LYS A 223 7.97 30.92 22.16
CA LYS A 223 7.99 30.79 23.62
C LYS A 223 6.59 31.01 24.19
#